data_AF-A0A2W7BAI2-F1
#
_entry.id   AF-A0A2W7BAI2-F1
#
_cell.length_a   1.000
_cell.length_b   1.000
_cell.length_c   1.000
_cell.angle_alpha   90.00
_cell.angle_beta   90.00
_cell.angle_gamma   90.00
#
_symmetry.space_group_name_H-M   'P 1'
#
loop_
_entity.id
_entity.type
_entity.pdbx_description
1 polymer ?
#
loop_
_entity_poly.entity_id
_entity_poly.type
_entity_poly.pdbx_seq_one_letter_code
_entity_poly.pdbx_strand_id
1 'polypeptide(L)'
;MNPTLTTEFESLATSLDSLNSILTTSQRLSNQSAIALSAAQTTQNAIVEGEQTLSDQVGGMKEIRETVNATTGQIERLDNSTKQIAQVVTLIRQFAAQTHLLALKASIEAARAGEGGRGFAVIADEVRTLAAQSAEATASIEALVVSIQSEAREVAETITKGKQQLDRESKGLEKSRQQMQEASLSSGQLPALIQKIAETVHQQTQAAQVIQREFNL
;
A
#
# COMPACT_ATOMS: atom_id res chain seq x y z
N MET A 1 -42.69 45.56 -60.77
CA MET A 1 -42.25 45.29 -59.37
C MET A 1 -40.76 45.54 -59.31
N ASN A 2 -40.30 46.29 -58.31
CA ASN A 2 -38.90 46.73 -58.19
C ASN A 2 -38.06 45.59 -57.60
N PRO A 3 -37.16 44.94 -58.37
CA PRO A 3 -36.43 43.73 -57.94
C PRO A 3 -35.55 43.96 -56.69
N THR A 4 -35.14 45.21 -56.43
CA THR A 4 -34.34 45.63 -55.27
C THR A 4 -35.12 45.55 -53.95
N LEU A 5 -36.41 45.91 -53.96
CA LEU A 5 -37.27 45.84 -52.78
C LEU A 5 -37.53 44.39 -52.35
N THR A 6 -37.66 43.47 -53.30
CA THR A 6 -37.78 42.03 -53.00
C THR A 6 -36.51 41.44 -52.41
N THR A 7 -35.32 41.88 -52.85
CA THR A 7 -34.03 41.42 -52.30
C THR A 7 -33.78 41.96 -50.89
N GLU A 8 -34.16 43.21 -50.61
CA GLU A 8 -34.09 43.80 -49.26
C GLU A 8 -35.01 43.09 -48.27
N PHE A 9 -36.23 42.72 -48.68
CA PHE A 9 -37.17 41.95 -47.85
C PHE A 9 -36.68 40.52 -47.56
N GLU A 10 -36.12 39.82 -48.55
CA GLU A 10 -35.50 38.50 -48.35
C GLU A 10 -34.29 38.58 -47.42
N SER A 11 -33.45 39.61 -47.55
CA SER A 11 -32.30 39.84 -46.67
C SER A 11 -32.71 40.14 -45.22
N LEU A 12 -33.77 40.93 -45.02
CA LEU A 12 -34.34 41.20 -43.70
C LEU A 12 -34.92 39.91 -43.07
N ALA A 13 -35.68 39.13 -43.82
CA ALA A 13 -36.22 37.85 -43.36
C ALA A 13 -35.12 36.88 -42.92
N THR A 14 -34.04 36.80 -43.69
CA THR A 14 -32.87 35.96 -43.37
C THR A 14 -32.14 36.46 -42.11
N SER A 15 -32.03 37.78 -41.94
CA SER A 15 -31.42 38.39 -40.75
C SER A 15 -32.24 38.14 -39.48
N LEU A 16 -33.58 38.15 -39.59
CA LEU A 16 -34.48 37.84 -38.48
C LEU A 16 -34.42 36.38 -38.05
N ASP A 17 -34.37 35.46 -39.01
CA ASP A 17 -34.17 34.04 -38.74
C ASP A 17 -32.82 33.79 -38.03
N SER A 18 -31.79 34.50 -38.47
CA SER A 18 -30.46 34.48 -37.83
C SER A 18 -30.50 35.03 -36.39
N LEU A 19 -31.23 36.11 -36.12
CA LEU A 19 -31.38 36.67 -34.75
C LEU A 19 -32.14 35.72 -33.82
N ASN A 20 -33.25 35.13 -34.27
CA ASN A 20 -33.96 34.12 -33.49
C ASN A 20 -33.08 32.89 -33.22
N SER A 21 -32.27 32.49 -34.20
CA SER A 21 -31.27 31.43 -34.02
C SER A 21 -30.20 31.83 -32.99
N ILE A 22 -29.71 33.07 -32.97
CA ILE A 22 -28.76 33.57 -31.96
C ILE A 22 -29.38 33.59 -30.56
N LEU A 23 -30.62 34.04 -30.41
CA LEU A 23 -31.30 34.09 -29.11
C LEU A 23 -31.53 32.69 -28.55
N THR A 24 -32.02 31.76 -29.37
CA THR A 24 -32.24 30.37 -28.97
C THR A 24 -30.94 29.65 -28.62
N THR A 25 -29.88 29.84 -29.42
CA THR A 25 -28.55 29.28 -29.13
C THR A 25 -27.91 29.90 -27.90
N SER A 26 -28.08 31.21 -27.66
CA SER A 26 -27.61 31.91 -26.45
C SER A 26 -28.30 31.37 -25.19
N GLN A 27 -29.62 31.20 -25.22
CA GLN A 27 -30.36 30.61 -24.10
C GLN A 27 -29.85 29.18 -23.79
N ARG A 28 -29.64 28.38 -24.83
CA ARG A 28 -29.09 27.03 -24.69
C ARG A 28 -27.68 27.05 -24.10
N LEU A 29 -26.82 27.96 -24.56
CA LEU A 29 -25.44 28.08 -24.09
C LEU A 29 -25.36 28.59 -22.64
N SER A 30 -26.27 29.47 -22.22
CA SER A 30 -26.42 29.89 -20.82
C SER A 30 -26.76 28.69 -19.93
N ASN A 31 -27.76 27.88 -20.33
CA ASN A 31 -28.13 26.66 -19.60
C ASN A 31 -26.97 25.66 -19.55
N GLN A 32 -26.28 25.44 -20.66
CA GLN A 32 -25.10 24.56 -20.71
C GLN A 32 -23.95 25.06 -19.83
N SER A 33 -23.74 26.37 -19.75
CA SER A 33 -22.73 26.98 -18.87
C SER A 33 -23.06 26.72 -17.39
N ALA A 34 -24.32 26.84 -16.99
CA ALA A 34 -24.74 26.54 -15.61
C ALA A 34 -24.51 25.05 -15.26
N ILE A 35 -24.83 24.13 -16.17
CA ILE A 35 -24.58 22.69 -16.00
C ILE A 35 -23.07 22.42 -15.90
N ALA A 36 -22.27 23.01 -16.79
CA ALA A 36 -20.83 22.87 -16.79
C ALA A 36 -20.19 23.37 -15.49
N LEU A 37 -20.71 24.48 -14.92
CA LEU A 37 -20.20 25.03 -13.66
C LEU A 37 -20.46 24.08 -12.49
N SER A 38 -21.68 23.53 -12.42
CA SER A 38 -22.06 22.53 -11.42
C SER A 38 -21.21 21.25 -11.55
N ALA A 39 -20.97 20.80 -12.78
CA ALA A 39 -20.09 19.67 -13.05
C ALA A 39 -18.65 19.96 -12.59
N ALA A 40 -18.10 21.14 -12.91
CA ALA A 40 -16.77 21.54 -12.47
C ALA A 40 -16.63 21.61 -10.95
N GLN A 41 -17.64 22.14 -10.24
CA GLN A 41 -17.67 22.15 -8.77
C GLN A 41 -17.71 20.73 -8.18
N THR A 42 -18.52 19.85 -8.77
CA THR A 42 -18.59 18.43 -8.36
C THR A 42 -17.25 17.74 -8.57
N THR A 43 -16.60 17.96 -9.71
CA THR A 43 -15.26 17.44 -10.00
C THR A 43 -14.23 17.98 -9.00
N GLN A 44 -14.27 19.27 -8.66
CA GLN A 44 -13.36 19.85 -7.68
C GLN A 44 -13.52 19.21 -6.29
N ASN A 45 -14.76 18.98 -5.84
CA ASN A 45 -15.02 18.31 -4.57
C ASN A 45 -14.49 16.88 -4.57
N ALA A 46 -14.72 16.12 -5.66
CA ALA A 46 -14.20 14.76 -5.80
C ALA A 46 -12.67 14.70 -5.80
N ILE A 47 -12.01 15.71 -6.39
CA ILE A 47 -10.55 15.83 -6.35
C ILE A 47 -10.05 16.05 -4.92
N VAL A 48 -10.67 16.97 -4.16
CA VAL A 48 -10.30 17.25 -2.76
C VAL A 48 -10.46 16.01 -1.89
N GLU A 49 -11.57 15.28 -2.04
CA GLU A 49 -11.79 14.00 -1.35
C GLU A 49 -10.76 12.94 -1.75
N GLY A 50 -10.40 12.89 -3.04
CA GLY A 50 -9.34 12.02 -3.57
C GLY A 50 -7.97 12.35 -2.99
N GLU A 51 -7.62 13.63 -2.86
CA GLU A 51 -6.36 14.08 -2.22
C GLU A 51 -6.30 13.67 -0.75
N GLN A 52 -7.40 13.83 -0.01
CA GLN A 52 -7.48 13.39 1.39
C GLN A 52 -7.29 11.87 1.51
N THR A 53 -8.01 11.11 0.67
CA THR A 53 -7.90 9.64 0.64
C THR A 53 -6.47 9.18 0.35
N LEU A 54 -5.80 9.82 -0.61
CA LEU A 54 -4.40 9.53 -0.93
C LEU A 54 -3.45 9.89 0.23
N SER A 55 -3.69 11.00 0.92
CA SER A 55 -2.92 11.39 2.10
C SER A 55 -3.04 10.34 3.22
N ASP A 56 -4.26 9.87 3.49
CA ASP A 56 -4.51 8.84 4.49
C ASP A 56 -3.85 7.51 4.11
N GLN A 57 -3.89 7.13 2.83
CA GLN A 57 -3.20 5.95 2.31
C GLN A 57 -1.68 6.05 2.45
N VAL A 58 -1.08 7.22 2.20
CA VAL A 58 0.35 7.45 2.42
C VAL A 58 0.71 7.30 3.91
N GLY A 59 -0.13 7.82 4.80
CA GLY A 59 -0.01 7.63 6.25
C GLY A 59 -0.03 6.15 6.64
N GLY A 60 -1.04 5.40 6.20
CA GLY A 60 -1.15 3.96 6.47
C GLY A 60 0.04 3.17 5.91
N MET A 61 0.55 3.54 4.74
CA MET A 61 1.71 2.87 4.14
C MET A 61 2.99 3.08 4.97
N LYS A 62 3.12 4.23 5.64
CA LYS A 62 4.22 4.50 6.57
C LYS A 62 4.12 3.63 7.81
N GLU A 63 2.94 3.50 8.41
CA GLU A 63 2.71 2.63 9.58
C GLU A 63 3.00 1.16 9.26
N ILE A 64 2.57 0.67 8.10
CA ILE A 64 2.87 -0.69 7.66
C ILE A 64 4.38 -0.87 7.48
N ARG A 65 5.08 0.10 6.88
CA ARG A 65 6.55 0.06 6.74
C ARG A 65 7.26 0.00 8.09
N GLU A 66 6.81 0.77 9.08
CA GLU A 66 7.35 0.73 10.45
C GLU A 66 7.12 -0.65 11.09
N THR A 67 5.92 -1.21 10.94
CA THR A 67 5.58 -2.56 11.42
C THR A 67 6.49 -3.62 10.79
N VAL A 68 6.64 -3.60 9.47
CA VAL A 68 7.50 -4.53 8.73
C VAL A 68 8.96 -4.44 9.19
N ASN A 69 9.49 -3.24 9.41
CA ASN A 69 10.84 -3.06 9.93
C ASN A 69 10.98 -3.60 11.36
N ALA A 70 9.98 -3.36 12.22
CA ALA A 70 9.97 -3.88 13.59
C ALA A 70 9.95 -5.42 13.61
N THR A 71 9.12 -6.05 12.77
CA THR A 71 9.05 -7.51 12.63
C THR A 71 10.36 -8.08 12.08
N THR A 72 11.00 -7.40 11.13
CA THR A 72 12.34 -7.79 10.63
C THR A 72 13.33 -7.88 11.79
N GLY A 73 13.40 -6.85 12.63
CA GLY A 73 14.29 -6.86 13.80
C GLY A 73 13.94 -7.92 14.85
N GLN A 74 12.65 -8.27 15.00
CA GLN A 74 12.24 -9.38 15.87
C GLN A 74 12.76 -10.74 15.36
N ILE A 75 12.69 -10.97 14.05
CA ILE A 75 13.17 -12.22 13.44
C ILE A 75 14.68 -12.32 13.53
N GLU A 76 15.42 -11.23 13.32
CA GLU A 76 16.87 -11.21 13.51
C GLU A 76 17.27 -11.57 14.95
N ARG A 77 16.52 -11.08 15.94
CA ARG A 77 16.73 -11.48 17.35
C ARG A 77 16.38 -12.94 17.61
N LEU A 78 15.35 -13.48 16.96
CA LEU A 78 15.00 -14.90 17.03
C LEU A 78 16.10 -15.78 16.42
N ASP A 79 16.62 -15.43 15.24
CA ASP A 79 17.73 -16.13 14.59
C ASP A 79 18.99 -16.13 15.47
N ASN A 80 19.33 -14.99 16.08
CA ASN A 80 20.46 -14.91 17.01
C ASN A 80 20.23 -15.75 18.28
N SER A 81 19.05 -15.69 18.88
CA SER A 81 18.70 -16.48 20.08
C SER A 81 18.76 -17.98 19.80
N THR A 82 18.23 -18.42 18.66
CA THR A 82 18.25 -19.84 18.27
C THR A 82 19.66 -20.34 17.98
N LYS A 83 20.53 -19.51 17.39
CA LYS A 83 21.97 -19.84 17.24
C LYS A 83 22.67 -20.01 18.58
N GLN A 84 22.39 -19.15 19.56
CA GLN A 84 22.93 -19.30 20.92
C GLN A 84 22.44 -20.59 21.58
N ILE A 85 21.16 -20.92 21.44
CA ILE A 85 20.60 -22.19 21.95
C ILE A 85 21.30 -23.38 21.28
N ALA A 86 21.51 -23.36 19.96
CA ALA A 86 22.20 -24.43 19.24
C ALA A 86 23.62 -24.69 19.79
N GLN A 87 24.36 -23.61 20.12
CA GLN A 87 25.69 -23.73 20.72
C GLN A 87 25.63 -24.39 22.12
N VAL A 88 24.68 -23.99 22.95
CA VAL A 88 24.49 -24.57 24.29
C VAL A 88 24.09 -26.05 24.19
N VAL A 89 23.14 -26.39 23.31
CA VAL A 89 22.70 -27.77 23.08
C VAL A 89 23.86 -28.65 22.60
N THR A 90 24.70 -28.13 21.70
CA THR A 90 25.92 -28.81 21.25
C THR A 90 26.86 -29.12 22.42
N LEU A 91 27.06 -28.15 23.32
CA LEU A 91 27.91 -28.32 24.50
C LEU A 91 27.33 -29.35 25.49
N ILE A 92 26.02 -29.33 25.74
CA ILE A 92 25.36 -30.32 26.61
C ILE A 92 25.50 -31.73 26.02
N ARG A 93 25.34 -31.88 24.70
CA ARG A 93 25.55 -33.16 24.01
C ARG A 93 26.99 -33.67 24.19
N GLN A 94 27.98 -32.79 24.14
CA GLN A 94 29.38 -33.13 24.43
C GLN A 94 29.56 -33.58 25.89
N PHE A 95 28.94 -32.88 26.85
CA PHE A 95 28.97 -33.28 28.27
C PHE A 95 28.31 -34.63 28.51
N ALA A 96 27.18 -34.91 27.86
CA ALA A 96 26.51 -36.20 27.92
C ALA A 96 27.42 -37.32 27.37
N ALA A 97 28.06 -37.11 26.23
CA ALA A 97 29.02 -38.06 25.66
C ALA A 97 30.24 -38.30 26.58
N GLN A 98 30.79 -37.24 27.17
CA GLN A 98 31.92 -37.35 28.10
C GLN A 98 31.53 -38.07 29.39
N THR A 99 30.35 -37.75 29.93
CA THR A 99 29.79 -38.40 31.13
C THR A 99 29.54 -39.89 30.87
N HIS A 100 29.00 -40.22 29.70
CA HIS A 100 28.81 -41.60 29.28
C HIS A 100 30.14 -42.37 29.23
N LEU A 101 31.20 -41.75 28.69
CA LEU A 101 32.54 -42.35 28.65
C LEU A 101 33.16 -42.51 30.05
N LEU A 102 32.97 -41.53 30.94
CA LEU A 102 33.45 -41.60 32.32
C LEU A 102 32.73 -42.70 33.10
N ALA A 103 31.41 -42.80 32.95
CA ALA A 103 30.59 -43.85 33.56
C ALA A 103 31.03 -45.24 33.08
N LEU A 104 31.30 -45.41 31.79
CA LEU A 104 31.84 -46.66 31.24
C LEU A 104 33.17 -47.05 31.89
N LYS A 105 34.11 -46.11 32.01
CA LYS A 105 35.40 -46.35 32.68
C LYS A 105 35.19 -46.75 34.16
N ALA A 106 34.26 -46.09 34.85
CA ALA A 106 33.92 -46.42 36.23
C ALA A 106 33.29 -47.82 36.36
N SER A 107 32.39 -48.22 35.46
CA SER A 107 31.82 -49.57 35.44
C SER A 107 32.90 -50.64 35.25
N ILE A 108 33.88 -50.39 34.38
CA ILE A 108 35.02 -51.30 34.14
C ILE A 108 35.88 -51.44 35.40
N GLU A 109 36.22 -50.33 36.06
CA GLU A 109 37.04 -50.35 37.27
C GLU A 109 36.29 -50.98 38.46
N ALA A 110 34.99 -50.74 38.56
CA ALA A 110 34.13 -51.38 39.56
C ALA A 110 34.07 -52.92 39.37
N ALA A 111 33.98 -53.40 38.12
CA ALA A 111 34.07 -54.82 37.83
C ALA A 111 35.44 -55.41 38.21
N ARG A 112 36.51 -54.64 38.02
CA ARG A 112 37.89 -55.03 38.38
C ARG A 112 38.10 -55.14 39.89
N ALA A 113 37.39 -54.34 40.68
CA ALA A 113 37.42 -54.40 42.15
C ALA A 113 36.63 -55.59 42.74
N GLY A 114 35.94 -56.39 41.92
CA GLY A 114 35.22 -57.57 42.35
C GLY A 114 34.06 -57.26 43.31
N GLU A 115 33.93 -58.04 44.39
CA GLU A 115 32.86 -57.87 45.40
C GLU A 115 32.82 -56.46 46.01
N GLY A 116 33.98 -55.82 46.22
CA GLY A 116 34.07 -54.46 46.78
C GLY A 116 33.58 -53.35 45.82
N GLY A 117 33.48 -53.64 44.53
CA GLY A 117 33.04 -52.70 43.50
C GLY A 117 31.57 -52.78 43.13
N ARG A 118 30.80 -53.76 43.65
CA ARG A 118 29.40 -54.00 43.25
C ARG A 118 28.50 -52.77 43.35
N GLY A 119 28.58 -52.02 44.46
CA GLY A 119 27.79 -50.80 44.64
C GLY A 119 28.17 -49.69 43.65
N PHE A 120 29.46 -49.55 43.34
CA PHE A 120 29.96 -48.59 42.35
C PHE A 120 29.56 -48.98 40.93
N ALA A 121 29.49 -50.26 40.60
CA ALA A 121 29.06 -50.74 39.29
C ALA A 121 27.60 -50.35 38.99
N VAL A 122 26.71 -50.47 39.97
CA VAL A 122 25.30 -50.06 39.84
C VAL A 122 25.17 -48.56 39.60
N ILE A 123 25.91 -47.75 40.37
CA ILE A 123 25.89 -46.28 40.20
C ILE A 123 26.44 -45.90 38.82
N ALA A 124 27.52 -46.54 38.38
CA ALA A 124 28.13 -46.26 37.08
C ALA A 124 27.19 -46.58 35.91
N ASP A 125 26.43 -47.67 35.97
CA ASP A 125 25.42 -47.98 34.95
C ASP A 125 24.22 -47.02 34.96
N GLU A 126 23.79 -46.55 36.12
CA GLU A 126 22.74 -45.53 36.24
C GLU A 126 23.19 -44.20 35.60
N VAL A 127 24.40 -43.74 35.93
CA VAL A 127 24.99 -42.54 35.31
C VAL A 127 25.15 -42.71 33.80
N ARG A 128 25.55 -43.89 33.33
CA ARG A 128 25.68 -44.19 31.89
C ARG A 128 24.32 -44.09 31.17
N THR A 129 23.26 -44.56 31.82
CA THR A 129 21.88 -44.51 31.31
C THR A 129 21.37 -43.07 31.26
N LEU A 130 21.54 -42.31 32.33
CA LEU A 130 21.18 -40.88 32.37
C LEU A 130 21.94 -40.06 31.32
N ALA A 131 23.22 -40.35 31.09
CA ALA A 131 24.01 -39.71 30.06
C ALA A 131 23.49 -40.03 28.64
N ALA A 132 23.05 -41.27 28.38
CA ALA A 132 22.45 -41.65 27.11
C ALA A 132 21.09 -40.94 26.89
N GLN A 133 20.23 -40.90 27.91
CA GLN A 133 18.96 -40.18 27.86
C GLN A 133 19.16 -38.67 27.65
N SER A 134 20.19 -38.08 28.29
CA SER A 134 20.54 -36.68 28.10
C SER A 134 20.99 -36.42 26.65
N ALA A 135 21.79 -37.30 26.06
CA ALA A 135 22.21 -37.20 24.66
C ALA A 135 21.00 -37.26 23.70
N GLU A 136 20.08 -38.19 23.92
CA GLU A 136 18.84 -38.31 23.13
C GLU A 136 17.98 -37.04 23.23
N ALA A 137 17.75 -36.54 24.44
CA ALA A 137 17.00 -35.31 24.67
C ALA A 137 17.65 -34.10 23.97
N THR A 138 18.98 -33.96 24.04
CA THR A 138 19.68 -32.88 23.33
C THR A 138 19.56 -32.98 21.81
N ALA A 139 19.54 -34.18 21.24
CA ALA A 139 19.33 -34.37 19.81
C ALA A 139 17.90 -33.96 19.37
N SER A 140 16.89 -34.25 20.19
CA SER A 140 15.53 -33.77 19.93
C SER A 140 15.43 -32.24 19.99
N ILE A 141 16.11 -31.60 20.97
CA ILE A 141 16.15 -30.14 21.05
C ILE A 141 16.89 -29.54 19.84
N GLU A 142 17.99 -30.15 19.40
CA GLU A 142 18.73 -29.71 18.21
C GLU A 142 17.82 -29.70 16.97
N ALA A 143 17.02 -30.75 16.77
CA ALA A 143 16.05 -30.82 15.68
C ALA A 143 14.99 -29.71 15.76
N LEU A 144 14.47 -29.41 16.96
CA LEU A 144 13.53 -28.30 17.17
C LEU A 144 14.15 -26.95 16.84
N VAL A 145 15.39 -26.71 17.26
CA VAL A 145 16.12 -25.46 16.98
C VAL A 145 16.31 -25.27 15.47
N VAL A 146 16.64 -26.34 14.74
CA VAL A 146 16.74 -26.31 13.27
C VAL A 146 15.40 -25.97 12.62
N SER A 147 14.28 -26.55 13.12
CA SER A 147 12.94 -26.21 12.62
C SER A 147 12.63 -24.73 12.81
N ILE A 148 12.85 -24.19 14.01
CA ILE A 148 12.59 -22.78 14.32
C ILE A 148 13.45 -21.86 13.44
N GLN A 149 14.72 -22.21 13.19
CA GLN A 149 15.59 -21.45 12.28
C GLN A 149 15.07 -21.47 10.84
N SER A 150 14.53 -22.61 10.38
CA SER A 150 13.95 -22.72 9.05
C SER A 150 12.70 -21.84 8.92
N GLU A 151 11.79 -21.91 9.89
CA GLU A 151 10.58 -21.09 9.94
C GLU A 151 10.92 -19.59 10.00
N ALA A 152 11.90 -19.19 10.82
CA ALA A 152 12.37 -17.82 10.91
C ALA A 152 12.88 -17.28 9.56
N ARG A 153 13.59 -18.11 8.78
CA ARG A 153 14.05 -17.74 7.43
C ARG A 153 12.90 -17.56 6.46
N GLU A 154 11.91 -18.45 6.47
CA GLU A 154 10.73 -18.34 5.62
C GLU A 154 9.94 -17.06 5.90
N VAL A 155 9.77 -16.71 7.18
CA VAL A 155 9.14 -15.45 7.57
C VAL A 155 9.98 -14.25 7.11
N ALA A 156 11.31 -14.31 7.23
CA ALA A 156 12.20 -13.25 6.74
C ALA A 156 12.09 -13.02 5.21
N GLU A 157 11.98 -14.09 4.43
CA GLU A 157 11.75 -14.01 2.99
C GLU A 157 10.40 -13.37 2.66
N THR A 158 9.35 -13.77 3.38
CA THR A 158 7.99 -13.21 3.23
C THR A 158 7.97 -11.72 3.53
N ILE A 159 8.65 -11.31 4.60
CA ILE A 159 8.82 -9.90 4.97
C ILE A 159 9.59 -9.12 3.90
N THR A 160 10.65 -9.72 3.34
CA THR A 160 11.43 -9.09 2.26
C THR A 160 10.56 -8.83 1.03
N LYS A 161 9.72 -9.80 0.65
CA LYS A 161 8.72 -9.62 -0.42
C LYS A 161 7.70 -8.53 -0.06
N GLY A 162 7.21 -8.53 1.18
CA GLY A 162 6.32 -7.49 1.70
C GLY A 162 6.91 -6.09 1.59
N LYS A 163 8.18 -5.91 1.97
CA LYS A 163 8.91 -4.65 1.85
C LYS A 163 9.00 -4.16 0.40
N GLN A 164 9.29 -5.05 -0.55
CA GLN A 164 9.33 -4.72 -1.97
C GLN A 164 7.95 -4.29 -2.49
N GLN A 165 6.88 -4.95 -2.02
CA GLN A 165 5.51 -4.59 -2.38
C GLN A 165 5.15 -3.19 -1.85
N LEU A 166 5.47 -2.90 -0.58
CA LEU A 166 5.25 -1.57 0.03
C LEU A 166 5.97 -0.46 -0.73
N ASP A 167 7.20 -0.69 -1.19
CA ASP A 167 7.95 0.30 -1.97
C ASP A 167 7.33 0.54 -3.35
N ARG A 168 6.74 -0.47 -3.98
CA ARG A 168 6.01 -0.31 -5.24
C ARG A 168 4.71 0.46 -5.03
N GLU A 169 3.95 0.12 -4.00
CA GLU A 169 2.69 0.78 -3.67
C GLU A 169 2.92 2.24 -3.26
N SER A 170 3.95 2.52 -2.46
CA SER A 170 4.34 3.89 -2.10
C SER A 170 4.67 4.75 -3.33
N LYS A 171 5.37 4.19 -4.33
CA LYS A 171 5.62 4.89 -5.61
C LYS A 171 4.33 5.09 -6.41
N GLY A 172 3.42 4.11 -6.38
CA GLY A 172 2.11 4.21 -7.02
C GLY A 172 1.28 5.34 -6.42
N LEU A 173 1.21 5.42 -5.08
CA LEU A 173 0.51 6.48 -4.36
C LEU A 173 1.08 7.87 -4.67
N GLU A 174 2.41 8.00 -4.71
CA GLU A 174 3.05 9.28 -5.05
C GLU A 174 2.72 9.74 -6.47
N LYS A 175 2.68 8.80 -7.43
CA LYS A 175 2.24 9.09 -8.80
C LYS A 175 0.77 9.51 -8.83
N SER A 176 -0.11 8.80 -8.12
CA SER A 176 -1.53 9.16 -8.02
C SER A 176 -1.73 10.55 -7.41
N ARG A 177 -0.92 10.89 -6.39
CA ARG A 177 -0.91 12.21 -5.76
C ARG A 177 -0.55 13.30 -6.75
N GLN A 178 0.50 13.09 -7.55
CA GLN A 178 0.88 14.04 -8.62
C GLN A 178 -0.26 14.22 -9.64
N GLN A 179 -0.87 13.11 -10.10
CA GLN A 179 -1.98 13.18 -11.06
C GLN A 179 -3.19 13.93 -10.49
N MET A 180 -3.47 13.76 -9.20
CA MET A 180 -4.56 14.47 -8.52
C MET A 180 -4.28 15.98 -8.43
N GLN A 181 -3.02 16.37 -8.17
CA GLN A 181 -2.61 17.78 -8.17
C GLN A 181 -2.76 18.41 -9.57
N GLU A 182 -2.37 17.72 -10.62
CA GLU A 182 -2.56 18.16 -12.01
C GLU A 182 -4.05 18.29 -12.37
N ALA A 183 -4.88 17.35 -11.90
CA ALA A 183 -6.34 17.41 -12.06
C ALA A 183 -6.95 18.59 -11.30
N SER A 184 -6.50 18.86 -10.07
CA SER A 184 -6.93 20.00 -9.26
C SER A 184 -6.64 21.34 -9.95
N LEU A 185 -5.42 21.51 -10.47
CA LEU A 185 -5.03 22.71 -11.22
C LEU A 185 -5.89 22.92 -12.48
N SER A 186 -6.14 21.84 -13.23
CA SER A 186 -6.93 21.90 -14.47
C SER A 186 -8.41 22.18 -14.17
N SER A 187 -8.98 21.51 -13.17
CA SER A 187 -10.37 21.68 -12.74
C SER A 187 -10.63 23.07 -12.16
N GLY A 188 -9.67 23.62 -11.40
CA GLY A 188 -9.77 24.96 -10.81
C GLY A 188 -9.86 26.10 -11.82
N GLN A 189 -9.46 25.88 -13.08
CA GLN A 189 -9.57 26.87 -14.16
C GLN A 189 -10.95 26.87 -14.84
N LEU A 190 -11.71 25.77 -14.73
CA LEU A 190 -13.00 25.61 -15.42
C LEU A 190 -14.04 26.65 -15.01
N PRO A 191 -14.25 26.96 -13.71
CA PRO A 191 -15.25 27.96 -13.30
C PRO A 191 -15.03 29.33 -13.96
N ALA A 192 -13.77 29.78 -14.04
CA ALA A 192 -13.43 31.07 -14.65
C ALA A 192 -13.71 31.09 -16.17
N LEU A 193 -13.39 29.99 -16.86
CA LEU A 193 -13.68 29.85 -18.30
C LEU A 193 -15.19 29.85 -18.57
N ILE A 194 -15.95 29.12 -17.75
CA ILE A 194 -17.41 29.03 -17.87
C ILE A 194 -18.07 30.38 -17.58
N GLN A 195 -17.58 31.11 -16.58
CA GLN A 195 -18.06 32.47 -16.29
C GLN A 195 -17.84 33.41 -17.48
N LYS A 196 -16.66 33.34 -18.13
CA LYS A 196 -16.38 34.14 -19.32
C LYS A 196 -17.29 33.79 -20.51
N ILE A 197 -17.67 32.52 -20.65
CA ILE A 197 -18.67 32.09 -21.65
C ILE A 197 -20.03 32.68 -21.32
N ALA A 198 -20.48 32.60 -20.07
CA ALA A 198 -21.76 33.17 -19.63
C ALA A 198 -21.83 34.69 -19.86
N GLU A 199 -20.73 35.42 -19.58
CA GLU A 199 -20.61 36.85 -19.88
C GLU A 199 -20.73 37.14 -21.39
N THR A 200 -20.05 36.35 -22.22
CA THR A 200 -20.10 36.48 -23.69
C THR A 200 -21.51 36.22 -24.22
N VAL A 201 -22.19 35.19 -23.71
CA VAL A 201 -23.59 34.87 -24.04
C VAL A 201 -24.53 36.00 -23.65
N HIS A 202 -24.32 36.59 -22.48
CA HIS A 202 -25.11 37.72 -22.02
C HIS A 202 -24.97 38.93 -22.97
N GLN A 203 -23.73 39.25 -23.38
CA GLN A 203 -23.46 40.30 -24.36
C GLN A 203 -24.10 40.02 -25.73
N GLN A 204 -24.02 38.78 -26.23
CA GLN A 204 -24.68 38.39 -27.49
C GLN A 204 -26.21 38.52 -27.42
N THR A 205 -26.80 38.11 -26.30
CA THR A 205 -28.25 38.21 -26.08
C THR A 205 -28.69 39.67 -26.07
N GLN A 206 -27.95 40.55 -25.38
CA GLN A 206 -28.22 41.99 -25.38
C GLN A 206 -28.10 42.58 -26.79
N ALA A 207 -27.03 42.27 -27.53
CA ALA A 207 -26.84 42.77 -28.89
C ALA A 207 -27.97 42.32 -29.83
N ALA A 208 -28.37 41.05 -29.76
CA ALA A 208 -29.48 40.53 -30.56
C ALA A 208 -30.82 41.21 -30.23
N GLN A 209 -31.10 41.47 -28.94
CA GLN A 209 -32.29 42.19 -28.51
C GLN A 209 -32.31 43.66 -28.95
N VAL A 210 -31.15 44.33 -28.95
CA VAL A 210 -31.02 45.70 -29.46
C VAL A 210 -31.35 45.75 -30.94
N ILE A 211 -30.77 44.84 -31.74
CA ILE A 211 -31.05 44.75 -33.18
C ILE A 211 -32.54 44.47 -33.41
N GLN A 212 -33.12 43.52 -32.66
CA GLN A 212 -34.55 43.20 -32.77
C GLN A 212 -35.44 44.43 -32.51
N ARG A 213 -35.09 45.26 -31.51
CA ARG A 213 -35.79 46.53 -31.23
C ARG A 213 -35.58 47.59 -32.32
N GLU A 214 -34.38 47.73 -32.87
CA GLU A 214 -34.09 48.71 -33.93
C GLU A 214 -34.91 48.44 -35.20
N PHE A 215 -35.18 47.17 -35.50
CA PHE A 215 -36.02 46.78 -36.63
C PHE A 215 -37.54 46.83 -36.34
N ASN A 216 -37.95 47.36 -35.18
CA ASN A 216 -39.35 47.63 -34.82
C ASN A 216 -40.26 46.39 -34.94
N LEU A 217 -39.76 45.24 -34.44
CA LEU A 217 -40.51 43.99 -34.28
C LEU A 217 -40.81 43.71 -32.80
#